data_AF-A0A2U2AP33-F1
#
_entry.id   AF-A0A2U2AP33-F1
#
_cell.length_a   1.000
_cell.length_b   1.000
_cell.length_c   1.000
_cell.angle_alpha   90.00
_cell.angle_beta   90.00
_cell.angle_gamma   90.00
#
_symmetry.space_group_name_H-M   'P 1'
#
loop_
_entity.id
_entity.type
_entity.pdbx_description
1 polymer ?
#
loop_
_entity_poly.entity_id
_entity_poly.type
_entity_poly.pdbx_seq_one_letter_code
_entity_poly.pdbx_strand_id
1 'polypeptide(L)'
;MIQHNRLLWRKITQASEKIDQAQSAQELLKIAESMREITPLQFDRRDYLLYFGADLLLFITGFFLYRENGEGFFLFLLMLALFIAIILAIRFYRREKLPKQLSEKIFYRDLLFDNQITSIDPNVLPVNDLLQRFREFDRGNYRREIPELLKGSIDIGLTSIPFYYFHFHYVDEEVVEEKGSDEKPKNRKIYHHYHRYGLLLAPKFLKDNELPLLQITADRYLKERKSDYLPASLAFRKRFSLYTSEQHFAAKILIPTIVEQLLTQSEEFKNMNIELNQQLLIAFDNRDLIHAQQNYDLQHLDAFIAELQEKRELPQLQKITPLIKNLLFQLK
;
A
#
# COMPACT_ATOMS: atom_id res chain seq x y z
N MET A 1 -36.13 3.52 5.00
CA MET A 1 -35.28 3.29 3.81
C MET A 1 -34.35 4.49 3.60
N ILE A 2 -34.83 5.60 3.04
CA ILE A 2 -34.01 6.83 2.86
C ILE A 2 -33.39 7.33 4.19
N GLN A 3 -34.16 7.34 5.28
CA GLN A 3 -33.65 7.72 6.60
C GLN A 3 -32.55 6.78 7.11
N HIS A 4 -32.72 5.46 6.92
CA HIS A 4 -31.72 4.43 7.24
C HIS A 4 -30.42 4.66 6.48
N ASN A 5 -30.50 4.80 5.15
CA ASN A 5 -29.32 5.02 4.30
C ASN A 5 -28.58 6.33 4.64
N ARG A 6 -29.31 7.39 5.00
CA ARG A 6 -28.71 8.64 5.48
C ARG A 6 -28.02 8.46 6.83
N LEU A 7 -28.66 7.75 7.76
CA LEU A 7 -28.13 7.47 9.09
C LEU A 7 -26.86 6.61 9.02
N LEU A 8 -26.89 5.53 8.24
CA LEU A 8 -25.75 4.64 8.02
C LEU A 8 -24.58 5.39 7.40
N TRP A 9 -24.82 6.19 6.35
CA TRP A 9 -23.77 7.01 5.74
C TRP A 9 -23.15 8.00 6.74
N ARG A 10 -23.98 8.67 7.55
CA ARG A 10 -23.50 9.62 8.57
C ARG A 10 -22.66 8.91 9.62
N LYS A 11 -23.13 7.77 10.15
CA LYS A 11 -22.38 6.99 11.16
C LYS A 11 -21.06 6.47 10.60
N ILE A 12 -21.04 5.93 9.38
CA ILE A 12 -19.81 5.47 8.74
C ILE A 12 -18.82 6.62 8.58
N THR A 13 -19.28 7.79 8.14
CA THR A 13 -18.41 8.97 7.96
C THR A 13 -17.83 9.42 9.30
N GLN A 14 -18.67 9.53 10.34
CA GLN A 14 -18.23 9.88 11.69
C GLN A 14 -17.30 8.83 12.30
N ALA A 15 -17.55 7.54 12.07
CA ALA A 15 -16.67 6.47 12.52
C ALA A 15 -15.31 6.54 11.82
N SER A 16 -15.29 6.80 10.51
CA SER A 16 -14.07 6.97 9.72
C SER A 16 -13.17 8.08 10.28
N GLU A 17 -13.75 9.25 10.61
CA GLU A 17 -13.03 10.37 11.21
C GLU A 17 -12.48 10.02 12.60
N LYS A 18 -13.27 9.31 13.42
CA LYS A 18 -12.84 8.88 14.76
C LYS A 18 -11.70 7.86 14.72
N ILE A 19 -11.66 6.98 13.70
CA ILE A 19 -10.57 6.01 13.54
C ILE A 19 -9.24 6.72 13.31
N ASP A 20 -9.23 7.80 12.54
CA ASP A 20 -7.99 8.57 12.27
C ASP A 20 -7.44 9.24 13.54
N GLN A 21 -8.33 9.57 14.48
CA GLN A 21 -8.00 10.18 15.77
C GLN A 21 -7.78 9.16 16.89
N ALA A 22 -8.07 7.88 16.64
CA ALA A 22 -7.99 6.85 17.65
C ALA A 22 -6.55 6.69 18.15
N GLN A 23 -6.42 6.54 19.47
CA GLN A 23 -5.14 6.40 20.16
C GLN A 23 -4.93 4.98 20.73
N SER A 24 -5.96 4.13 20.70
CA SER A 24 -5.89 2.77 21.25
C SER A 24 -6.82 1.78 20.54
N ALA A 25 -6.50 0.48 20.65
CA ALA A 25 -7.36 -0.61 20.19
C ALA A 25 -8.73 -0.60 20.89
N GLN A 26 -8.81 -0.23 22.18
CA GLN A 26 -10.08 -0.13 22.89
C GLN A 26 -11.01 0.94 22.30
N GLU A 27 -10.47 2.04 21.77
CA GLU A 27 -11.28 3.04 21.06
C GLU A 27 -11.83 2.50 19.74
N LEU A 28 -11.03 1.72 19.01
CA LEU A 28 -11.49 1.06 17.77
C LEU A 28 -12.61 0.06 18.05
N LEU A 29 -12.48 -0.74 19.11
CA LEU A 29 -13.53 -1.65 19.56
C LEU A 29 -14.83 -0.90 19.87
N LYS A 30 -14.76 0.22 20.60
CA LYS A 30 -15.94 1.07 20.88
C LYS A 30 -16.56 1.63 19.60
N ILE A 31 -15.74 2.01 18.62
CA ILE A 31 -16.22 2.49 17.32
C ILE A 31 -16.97 1.36 16.60
N ALA A 32 -16.41 0.15 16.54
CA ALA A 32 -17.07 -1.02 15.96
C ALA A 32 -18.37 -1.37 16.70
N GLU A 33 -18.36 -1.38 18.03
CA GLU A 33 -19.56 -1.62 18.86
C GLU A 33 -20.66 -0.59 18.62
N SER A 34 -20.31 0.68 18.41
CA SER A 34 -21.29 1.74 18.12
C SER A 34 -22.07 1.51 16.82
N MET A 35 -21.59 0.62 15.95
CA MET A 35 -22.30 0.21 14.74
C MET A 35 -23.50 -0.71 15.03
N ARG A 36 -23.58 -1.32 16.23
CA ARG A 36 -24.75 -2.12 16.66
C ARG A 36 -26.05 -1.30 16.69
N GLU A 37 -25.95 0.01 16.85
CA GLU A 37 -27.10 0.93 16.86
C GLU A 37 -27.83 0.98 15.50
N ILE A 38 -27.20 0.52 14.41
CA ILE A 38 -27.76 0.51 13.07
C ILE A 38 -27.81 -0.91 12.54
N THR A 39 -29.03 -1.45 12.42
CA THR A 39 -29.25 -2.77 11.82
C THR A 39 -30.29 -2.64 10.71
N PRO A 40 -30.03 -3.13 9.48
CA PRO A 40 -28.81 -3.81 9.02
C PRO A 40 -27.67 -2.85 8.65
N LEU A 41 -26.42 -3.32 8.76
CA LEU A 41 -25.20 -2.60 8.33
C LEU A 41 -24.96 -2.69 6.81
N GLN A 42 -26.05 -2.58 6.05
CA GLN A 42 -26.05 -2.55 4.60
C GLN A 42 -26.96 -1.42 4.12
N PHE A 43 -26.58 -0.83 2.99
CA PHE A 43 -27.43 0.15 2.33
C PHE A 43 -28.65 -0.55 1.73
N ASP A 44 -29.84 -0.04 2.05
CA ASP A 44 -31.09 -0.52 1.47
C ASP A 44 -31.12 -0.20 -0.03
N ARG A 45 -31.27 -1.24 -0.84
CA ARG A 45 -31.30 -1.16 -2.31
C ARG A 45 -32.64 -0.64 -2.84
N ARG A 46 -33.69 -0.58 -2.02
CA ARG A 46 -35.03 -0.13 -2.46
C ARG A 46 -35.09 1.35 -2.84
N ASP A 47 -34.22 2.17 -2.27
CA ASP A 47 -34.07 3.57 -2.70
C ASP A 47 -33.70 3.64 -4.20
N TYR A 48 -32.93 2.68 -4.71
CA TYR A 48 -32.59 2.61 -6.14
C TYR A 48 -33.80 2.28 -7.01
N LEU A 49 -34.70 1.39 -6.55
CA LEU A 49 -35.93 1.08 -7.28
C LEU A 49 -36.82 2.32 -7.44
N LEU A 50 -36.83 3.22 -6.46
CA LEU A 50 -37.56 4.50 -6.56
C LEU A 50 -36.96 5.41 -7.63
N TYR A 51 -35.63 5.56 -7.66
CA TYR A 51 -34.98 6.39 -8.69
C TYR A 51 -35.07 5.75 -10.08
N PHE A 52 -34.91 4.44 -10.18
CA PHE A 52 -35.11 3.69 -11.42
C PHE A 52 -36.55 3.83 -11.93
N GLY A 53 -37.54 3.77 -11.03
CA GLY A 53 -38.94 4.02 -11.38
C GLY A 53 -39.19 5.43 -11.88
N ALA A 54 -38.55 6.44 -11.29
CA ALA A 54 -38.63 7.83 -11.76
C ALA A 54 -37.98 8.01 -13.14
N ASP A 55 -36.80 7.41 -13.37
CA ASP A 55 -36.14 7.42 -14.68
C ASP A 55 -36.98 6.69 -15.74
N LEU A 56 -37.61 5.57 -15.37
CA LEU A 56 -38.51 4.83 -16.26
C LEU A 56 -39.75 5.67 -16.63
N LEU A 57 -40.33 6.40 -15.66
CA LEU A 57 -41.44 7.31 -15.93
C LEU A 57 -41.03 8.47 -16.85
N LEU A 58 -39.84 9.04 -16.65
CA LEU A 58 -39.26 10.06 -17.54
C LEU A 58 -39.08 9.51 -18.95
N PHE A 59 -38.59 8.27 -19.08
CA PHE A 59 -38.42 7.60 -20.35
C PHE A 59 -39.76 7.36 -21.07
N ILE A 60 -40.77 6.83 -20.36
CA ILE A 60 -42.11 6.59 -20.90
C ILE A 60 -42.75 7.92 -21.34
N THR A 61 -42.68 8.95 -20.50
CA THR A 61 -43.25 10.28 -20.80
C THR A 61 -42.55 10.90 -22.01
N GLY A 62 -41.22 10.81 -22.07
CA GLY A 62 -40.45 11.25 -23.22
C GLY A 62 -40.84 10.52 -24.51
N PHE A 63 -41.09 9.21 -24.44
CA PHE A 63 -41.53 8.40 -25.58
C PHE A 63 -42.92 8.82 -26.09
N PHE A 64 -43.87 9.12 -25.20
CA PHE A 64 -45.17 9.63 -25.62
C PHE A 64 -45.07 11.03 -26.25
N LEU A 65 -44.25 11.92 -25.67
CA LEU A 65 -44.03 13.26 -26.22
C LEU A 65 -43.27 13.25 -27.57
N TYR A 66 -42.38 12.27 -27.79
CA TYR A 66 -41.73 12.02 -29.09
C TYR A 66 -42.76 11.76 -30.19
N ARG A 67 -43.73 10.90 -29.89
CA ARG A 67 -44.76 10.47 -30.83
C ARG A 67 -45.63 11.64 -31.29
N GLU A 68 -45.81 12.64 -30.45
CA GLU A 68 -46.61 13.83 -30.75
C GLU A 68 -45.79 14.96 -31.39
N ASN A 69 -44.55 15.21 -30.95
CA ASN A 69 -43.81 16.45 -31.26
C ASN A 69 -42.51 16.28 -32.07
N GLY A 70 -42.10 15.04 -32.41
CA GLY A 70 -40.92 14.77 -33.24
C GLY A 70 -39.59 14.60 -32.49
N GLU A 71 -38.49 14.48 -33.25
CA GLU A 71 -37.34 13.63 -32.85
C GLU A 71 -36.38 14.18 -31.78
N GLY A 72 -36.24 15.49 -31.67
CA GLY A 72 -35.17 16.10 -30.87
C GLY A 72 -35.37 16.01 -29.35
N PHE A 73 -36.60 16.13 -28.87
CA PHE A 73 -36.88 16.20 -27.43
C PHE A 73 -36.74 14.84 -26.73
N PHE A 74 -37.07 13.76 -27.44
CA PHE A 74 -36.92 12.40 -26.94
C PHE A 74 -35.47 11.99 -26.76
N LEU A 75 -34.63 12.27 -27.76
CA LEU A 75 -33.20 11.98 -27.68
C LEU A 75 -32.55 12.73 -26.52
N PHE A 76 -32.96 13.98 -26.28
CA PHE A 76 -32.54 14.74 -25.11
C PHE A 76 -32.96 14.07 -23.79
N LEU A 77 -34.24 13.69 -23.65
CA LEU A 77 -34.73 13.00 -22.44
C LEU A 77 -34.07 11.64 -22.22
N LEU A 78 -33.80 10.90 -23.29
CA LEU A 78 -33.11 9.61 -23.24
C LEU A 78 -31.66 9.79 -22.78
N MET A 79 -30.95 10.79 -23.31
CA MET A 79 -29.60 11.14 -22.85
C MET A 79 -29.60 11.60 -21.39
N LEU A 80 -30.59 12.39 -20.97
CA LEU A 80 -30.74 12.83 -19.58
C LEU A 80 -31.01 11.65 -18.63
N ALA A 81 -31.92 10.75 -18.98
CA ALA A 81 -32.22 9.55 -18.21
C ALA A 81 -30.98 8.63 -18.10
N LEU A 82 -30.25 8.42 -19.21
CA LEU A 82 -29.02 7.65 -19.20
C LEU A 82 -27.95 8.29 -18.30
N PHE A 83 -27.79 9.61 -18.37
CA PHE A 83 -26.87 10.35 -17.53
C PHE A 83 -27.21 10.24 -16.04
N ILE A 84 -28.48 10.38 -15.67
CA ILE A 84 -28.97 10.22 -14.29
C ILE A 84 -28.73 8.78 -13.81
N ALA A 85 -29.07 7.78 -14.63
CA ALA A 85 -28.86 6.37 -14.32
C ALA A 85 -27.37 6.06 -14.06
N ILE A 86 -26.45 6.60 -14.86
CA ILE A 86 -24.99 6.44 -14.67
C ILE A 86 -24.56 7.05 -13.33
N ILE A 87 -25.00 8.27 -13.00
CA ILE A 87 -24.66 8.93 -11.73
C ILE A 87 -25.16 8.09 -10.54
N LEU A 88 -26.39 7.59 -10.61
CA LEU A 88 -26.99 6.77 -9.56
C LEU A 88 -26.26 5.43 -9.40
N ALA A 89 -25.90 4.77 -10.50
CA ALA A 89 -25.15 3.53 -10.50
C ALA A 89 -23.76 3.72 -9.85
N ILE A 90 -23.03 4.77 -10.22
CA ILE A 90 -21.72 5.10 -9.61
C ILE A 90 -21.87 5.37 -8.12
N ARG A 91 -22.87 6.19 -7.74
CA ARG A 91 -23.13 6.53 -6.34
C ARG A 91 -23.48 5.29 -5.51
N PHE A 92 -24.26 4.37 -6.06
CA PHE A 92 -24.64 3.11 -5.41
C PHE A 92 -23.42 2.22 -5.20
N TYR A 93 -22.66 1.98 -6.27
CA TYR A 93 -21.47 1.13 -6.23
C TYR A 93 -20.43 1.64 -5.24
N ARG A 94 -20.27 2.96 -5.12
CA ARG A 94 -19.40 3.57 -4.09
C ARG A 94 -19.94 3.34 -2.68
N ARG A 95 -21.25 3.49 -2.46
CA ARG A 95 -21.87 3.35 -1.14
C ARG A 95 -21.80 1.92 -0.62
N GLU A 96 -22.04 0.93 -1.47
CA GLU A 96 -22.02 -0.47 -1.09
C GLU A 96 -20.65 -0.91 -0.54
N LYS A 97 -19.56 -0.27 -0.98
CA LYS A 97 -18.21 -0.53 -0.47
C LYS A 97 -17.90 0.13 0.87
N LEU A 98 -18.66 1.13 1.30
CA LEU A 98 -18.32 1.92 2.49
C LEU A 98 -18.22 1.10 3.78
N PRO A 99 -19.15 0.16 4.10
CA PRO A 99 -19.03 -0.66 5.31
C PRO A 99 -17.77 -1.54 5.26
N LYS A 100 -17.44 -2.10 4.10
CA LYS A 100 -16.23 -2.90 3.91
C LYS A 100 -14.96 -2.06 4.05
N GLN A 101 -14.92 -0.88 3.44
CA GLN A 101 -13.80 0.05 3.60
C GLN A 101 -13.63 0.50 5.05
N LEU A 102 -14.73 0.69 5.78
CA LEU A 102 -14.69 1.02 7.20
C LEU A 102 -14.13 -0.15 8.01
N SER A 103 -14.58 -1.39 7.75
CA SER A 103 -14.06 -2.57 8.44
C SER A 103 -12.57 -2.79 8.16
N GLU A 104 -12.14 -2.63 6.91
CA GLU A 104 -10.72 -2.69 6.50
C GLU A 104 -9.91 -1.61 7.22
N LYS A 105 -10.43 -0.38 7.34
CA LYS A 105 -9.76 0.72 8.04
C LYS A 105 -9.63 0.46 9.54
N ILE A 106 -10.70 -0.04 10.19
CA ILE A 106 -10.67 -0.41 11.61
C ILE A 106 -9.64 -1.51 11.83
N PHE A 107 -9.72 -2.58 11.04
CA PHE A 107 -8.82 -3.74 11.13
C PHE A 107 -7.36 -3.34 10.92
N TYR A 108 -7.08 -2.52 9.90
CA TYR A 108 -5.74 -2.05 9.63
C TYR A 108 -5.18 -1.23 10.80
N ARG A 109 -5.98 -0.32 11.36
CA ARG A 109 -5.55 0.50 12.49
C ARG A 109 -5.31 -0.33 13.76
N ASP A 110 -6.14 -1.34 13.98
CA ASP A 110 -6.00 -2.29 15.09
C ASP A 110 -4.71 -3.13 14.96
N LEU A 111 -4.44 -3.63 13.76
CA LEU A 111 -3.19 -4.33 13.42
C LEU A 111 -1.94 -3.48 13.72
N LEU A 112 -1.99 -2.17 13.46
CA LEU A 112 -0.91 -1.26 13.82
C LEU A 112 -0.73 -1.17 15.34
N PHE A 113 -1.82 -1.05 16.11
CA PHE A 113 -1.76 -0.98 17.57
C PHE A 113 -1.22 -2.26 18.21
N ASP A 114 -1.65 -3.43 17.73
CA ASP A 114 -1.16 -4.73 18.21
C ASP A 114 0.35 -4.89 18.10
N ASN A 115 0.92 -4.26 17.07
CA ASN A 115 2.35 -4.31 16.74
C ASN A 115 3.11 -3.06 17.18
N GLN A 116 2.48 -2.16 17.94
CA GLN A 116 3.07 -0.89 18.42
C GLN A 116 3.64 -0.03 17.27
N ILE A 117 2.98 -0.05 16.13
CA ILE A 117 3.34 0.72 14.94
C ILE A 117 2.47 1.97 14.89
N THR A 118 3.09 3.09 14.54
CA THR A 118 2.42 4.39 14.46
C THR A 118 2.61 5.00 13.08
N SER A 119 1.55 5.58 12.54
CA SER A 119 1.63 6.37 11.31
C SER A 119 2.33 7.69 11.59
N ILE A 120 3.24 8.07 10.72
CA ILE A 120 3.99 9.33 10.82
C ILE A 120 3.84 10.12 9.53
N ASP A 121 4.04 11.42 9.61
CA ASP A 121 4.00 12.29 8.43
C ASP A 121 5.11 11.88 7.44
N PRO A 122 4.80 11.61 6.15
CA PRO A 122 5.79 11.32 5.12
C PRO A 122 6.92 12.36 5.02
N ASN A 123 6.65 13.62 5.40
CA ASN A 123 7.66 14.69 5.41
C ASN A 123 8.78 14.48 6.43
N VAL A 124 8.63 13.56 7.39
CA VAL A 124 9.71 13.16 8.32
C VAL A 124 10.87 12.48 7.57
N LEU A 125 10.58 11.82 6.46
CA LEU A 125 11.58 11.21 5.58
C LEU A 125 11.30 11.64 4.13
N PRO A 126 11.70 12.87 3.75
CA PRO A 126 11.49 13.38 2.40
C PRO A 126 12.15 12.44 1.38
N VAL A 127 11.40 12.13 0.31
CA VAL A 127 11.89 11.26 -0.78
C VAL A 127 13.19 11.79 -1.39
N ASN A 128 13.33 13.12 -1.51
CA ASN A 128 14.54 13.74 -2.06
C ASN A 128 15.78 13.45 -1.19
N ASP A 129 15.65 13.47 0.13
CA ASP A 129 16.74 13.15 1.06
C ASP A 129 17.07 11.66 1.01
N LEU A 130 16.07 10.81 0.81
CA LEU A 130 16.27 9.38 0.65
C LEU A 130 16.96 9.04 -0.67
N LEU A 131 16.61 9.73 -1.77
CA LEU A 131 17.23 9.58 -3.09
C LEU A 131 18.72 9.92 -3.08
N GLN A 132 19.14 10.89 -2.27
CA GLN A 132 20.56 11.22 -2.11
C GLN A 132 21.34 10.13 -1.35
N ARG A 133 20.68 9.31 -0.54
CA ARG A 133 21.30 8.33 0.36
C ARG A 133 21.22 6.90 -0.12
N PHE A 134 20.16 6.55 -0.85
CA PHE A 134 19.88 5.19 -1.28
C PHE A 134 19.43 5.16 -2.74
N ARG A 135 19.99 4.23 -3.50
CA ARG A 135 19.65 4.01 -4.90
C ARG A 135 18.25 3.43 -5.06
N GLU A 136 17.69 2.80 -4.04
CA GLU A 136 16.31 2.32 -4.03
C GLU A 136 15.28 3.39 -4.41
N PHE A 137 15.53 4.67 -4.07
CA PHE A 137 14.63 5.78 -4.38
C PHE A 137 14.97 6.49 -5.68
N ASP A 138 16.08 6.13 -6.33
CA ASP A 138 16.40 6.55 -7.70
C ASP A 138 15.67 5.68 -8.73
N ARG A 139 14.36 5.53 -8.54
CA ARG A 139 13.43 4.85 -9.45
C ARG A 139 12.37 5.84 -9.90
N GLY A 140 11.81 5.62 -11.08
CA GLY A 140 10.86 6.57 -11.66
C GLY A 140 11.57 7.70 -12.38
N ASN A 141 11.02 8.16 -13.50
CA ASN A 141 11.49 9.38 -14.17
C ASN A 141 10.46 10.53 -14.12
N TYR A 142 9.25 10.28 -13.59
CA TYR A 142 8.15 11.24 -13.61
C TYR A 142 7.69 11.68 -12.20
N ARG A 143 7.29 10.73 -11.35
CA ARG A 143 6.81 11.00 -9.98
C ARG A 143 7.36 9.98 -9.00
N ARG A 144 7.64 10.43 -7.78
CA ARG A 144 8.11 9.62 -6.65
C ARG A 144 7.39 10.09 -5.38
N GLU A 145 6.81 9.17 -4.62
CA GLU A 145 6.10 9.49 -3.37
C GLU A 145 6.13 8.33 -2.38
N ILE A 146 5.99 8.64 -1.08
CA ILE A 146 5.82 7.66 -0.02
C ILE A 146 4.41 7.87 0.56
N PRO A 147 3.36 7.26 -0.04
CA PRO A 147 1.98 7.40 0.42
C PRO A 147 1.79 6.95 1.87
N GLU A 148 2.60 6.00 2.33
CA GLU A 148 2.51 5.49 3.69
C GLU A 148 3.90 5.38 4.32
N LEU A 149 4.03 6.03 5.47
CA LEU A 149 5.22 5.98 6.30
C LEU A 149 4.81 5.64 7.74
N LEU A 150 5.38 4.55 8.24
CA LEU A 150 5.06 4.01 9.56
C LEU A 150 6.33 3.88 10.39
N LYS A 151 6.21 4.02 11.71
CA LYS A 151 7.29 3.86 12.66
C LYS A 151 6.96 2.75 13.64
N GLY A 152 7.87 1.80 13.78
CA GLY A 152 7.77 0.72 14.75
C GLY A 152 9.13 0.42 15.39
N SER A 153 9.22 -0.74 16.04
CA SER A 153 10.48 -1.20 16.61
C SER A 153 10.64 -2.72 16.43
N ILE A 154 11.86 -3.16 16.15
CA ILE A 154 12.20 -4.59 16.04
C ILE A 154 13.09 -4.92 17.24
N ASP A 155 12.64 -5.88 18.05
CA ASP A 155 13.46 -6.44 19.11
C ASP A 155 14.55 -7.33 18.52
N ILE A 156 15.82 -6.93 18.68
CA ILE A 156 16.98 -7.71 18.24
C ILE A 156 17.63 -8.52 19.39
N GLY A 157 16.93 -8.69 20.52
CA GLY A 157 17.31 -9.51 21.67
C GLY A 157 17.75 -8.69 22.88
N LEU A 158 18.83 -7.91 22.75
CA LEU A 158 19.33 -7.07 23.85
C LEU A 158 18.71 -5.67 23.89
N THR A 159 18.25 -5.18 22.74
CA THR A 159 17.70 -3.83 22.59
C THR A 159 16.65 -3.83 21.48
N SER A 160 15.61 -3.01 21.61
CA SER A 160 14.72 -2.72 20.48
C SER A 160 15.30 -1.62 19.59
N ILE A 161 15.28 -1.84 18.27
CA ILE A 161 15.76 -0.88 17.27
C ILE A 161 14.56 -0.27 16.56
N PRO A 162 14.45 1.07 16.52
CA PRO A 162 13.38 1.72 15.76
C PRO A 162 13.59 1.49 14.26
N PHE A 163 12.49 1.26 13.55
CA PHE A 163 12.47 1.19 12.10
C PHE A 163 11.40 2.14 11.54
N TYR A 164 11.61 2.52 10.28
CA TYR A 164 10.60 3.13 9.46
C TYR A 164 10.19 2.15 8.37
N TYR A 165 8.91 1.81 8.29
CA TYR A 165 8.34 1.14 7.14
C TYR A 165 7.92 2.19 6.12
N PHE A 166 8.18 1.93 4.85
CA PHE A 166 7.75 2.78 3.75
C PHE A 166 7.05 1.96 2.67
N HIS A 167 5.94 2.50 2.16
CA HIS A 167 5.39 2.17 0.87
C HIS A 167 5.84 3.23 -0.12
N PHE A 168 6.79 2.91 -1.00
CA PHE A 168 7.31 3.80 -2.02
C PHE A 168 6.59 3.57 -3.35
N HIS A 169 5.96 4.61 -3.87
CA HIS A 169 5.32 4.62 -5.19
C HIS A 169 6.13 5.49 -6.16
N TYR A 170 6.38 4.96 -7.35
CA TYR A 170 7.06 5.72 -8.40
C TYR A 170 6.39 5.50 -9.76
N VAL A 171 6.61 6.46 -10.66
CA VAL A 171 6.04 6.48 -12.00
C VAL A 171 7.13 6.67 -13.03
N ASP A 172 7.13 5.79 -14.03
CA ASP A 172 7.89 5.94 -15.27
C ASP A 172 6.97 6.48 -16.38
N GLU A 173 7.39 7.58 -17.00
CA GLU A 173 6.85 8.13 -18.25
C GLU A 173 7.61 7.53 -19.43
N GLU A 174 6.87 6.86 -20.31
CA GLU A 174 7.33 6.36 -21.60
C GLU A 174 6.69 7.19 -22.73
N VAL A 175 7.50 7.65 -23.69
CA VAL A 175 7.01 8.38 -24.87
C VAL A 175 7.04 7.42 -26.06
N VAL A 176 5.85 7.05 -26.55
CA VAL A 176 5.68 6.14 -27.69
C VAL A 176 5.32 6.96 -28.93
N GLU A 177 6.05 6.74 -30.02
CA GLU A 177 5.70 7.29 -31.33
C GLU A 177 4.64 6.40 -32.00
N GLU A 178 3.43 6.92 -32.20
CA GLU A 178 2.42 6.26 -33.02
C GLU A 178 2.56 6.74 -34.48
N LYS A 179 2.92 5.81 -35.38
CA LYS A 179 2.90 6.04 -36.84
C LYS A 179 1.50 5.73 -37.38
N GLY A 180 0.74 6.78 -37.70
CA GLY A 180 -0.48 6.67 -38.50
C GLY A 180 -0.16 6.40 -39.96
N SER A 181 -1.04 5.69 -40.67
CA SER A 181 -0.81 5.25 -42.05
C SER A 181 -0.67 6.39 -43.08
N ASP A 182 -0.94 7.64 -42.73
CA ASP A 182 -0.81 8.82 -43.62
C ASP A 182 -0.53 10.16 -42.89
N GLU A 183 -0.17 10.17 -41.60
CA GLU A 183 0.01 11.42 -40.84
C GLU A 183 1.28 11.47 -39.99
N LYS A 184 1.74 12.71 -39.75
CA LYS A 184 2.93 13.07 -38.94
C LYS A 184 2.96 12.29 -37.62
N PRO A 185 4.15 11.84 -37.17
CA PRO A 185 4.27 11.07 -35.93
C PRO A 185 3.67 11.84 -34.75
N LYS A 186 2.78 11.19 -34.01
CA LYS A 186 2.22 11.70 -32.76
C LYS A 186 2.88 10.98 -31.59
N ASN A 187 3.39 11.77 -30.65
CA ASN A 187 3.96 11.26 -29.42
C ASN A 187 2.83 11.04 -28.40
N ARG A 188 2.73 9.82 -27.88
CA ARG A 188 1.82 9.47 -26.79
C ARG A 188 2.62 9.17 -25.54
N LYS A 189 2.24 9.81 -24.43
CA LYS A 189 2.81 9.53 -23.10
C LYS A 189 2.04 8.39 -22.43
N ILE A 190 2.77 7.39 -21.95
CA ILE A 190 2.24 6.27 -21.15
C ILE A 190 2.92 6.34 -19.78
N TYR A 191 2.13 6.23 -18.72
CA TYR A 191 2.63 6.26 -17.34
C TYR A 191 2.50 4.87 -16.73
N HIS A 192 3.63 4.33 -16.25
CA HIS A 192 3.70 3.04 -15.58
C HIS A 192 3.89 3.26 -14.09
N HIS A 193 2.99 2.70 -13.28
CA HIS A 193 2.99 2.87 -11.83
C HIS A 193 3.59 1.63 -11.16
N TYR A 194 4.52 1.85 -10.23
CA TYR A 194 5.23 0.80 -9.52
C TYR A 194 5.29 1.05 -8.03
N HIS A 195 5.40 -0.02 -7.26
CA HIS A 195 5.43 0.02 -5.81
C HIS A 195 6.62 -0.77 -5.25
N ARG A 196 7.20 -0.25 -4.19
CA ARG A 196 8.25 -0.88 -3.40
C ARG A 196 7.90 -0.75 -1.93
N TYR A 197 8.16 -1.80 -1.18
CA TYR A 197 7.89 -1.89 0.24
C TYR A 197 9.18 -2.20 0.96
N GLY A 198 9.41 -1.58 2.12
CA GLY A 198 10.67 -1.79 2.80
C GLY A 198 10.75 -1.24 4.20
N LEU A 199 11.90 -1.50 4.81
CA LEU A 199 12.27 -1.04 6.14
C LEU A 199 13.56 -0.23 6.06
N LEU A 200 13.58 0.89 6.77
CA LEU A 200 14.75 1.71 7.00
C LEU A 200 15.06 1.73 8.50
N LEU A 201 16.24 1.25 8.87
CA LEU A 201 16.72 1.17 10.24
C LEU A 201 17.94 2.08 10.40
N ALA A 202 17.97 2.86 11.47
CA ALA A 202 19.07 3.77 11.76
C ALA A 202 19.53 3.66 13.23
N PRO A 203 19.92 2.45 13.70
CA PRO A 203 20.43 2.28 15.05
C PRO A 203 21.65 3.14 15.31
N LYS A 204 21.80 3.62 16.56
CA LYS A 204 22.83 4.59 16.94
C LYS A 204 24.25 4.14 16.59
N PHE A 205 24.57 2.87 16.81
CA PHE A 205 25.90 2.33 16.53
C PHE A 205 26.30 2.34 15.04
N LEU A 206 25.34 2.42 14.10
CA LEU A 206 25.68 2.61 12.68
C LEU A 206 25.95 4.08 12.35
N LYS A 207 25.40 5.02 13.12
CA LYS A 207 25.64 6.46 12.92
C LYS A 207 26.99 6.91 13.47
N ASP A 208 27.44 6.25 14.53
CA ASP A 208 28.70 6.58 15.20
C ASP A 208 29.93 6.02 14.45
N ASN A 209 29.72 5.20 13.41
CA ASN A 209 30.77 4.60 12.60
C ASN A 209 30.61 5.01 11.12
N GLU A 210 31.69 5.47 10.49
CA GLU A 210 31.71 5.64 9.04
C GLU A 210 31.76 4.25 8.38
N LEU A 211 30.57 3.73 8.02
CA LEU A 211 30.45 2.44 7.37
C LEU A 211 30.64 2.57 5.85
N PRO A 212 31.41 1.67 5.22
CA PRO A 212 31.50 1.59 3.78
C PRO A 212 30.14 1.32 3.15
N LEU A 213 29.92 1.85 1.95
CA LEU A 213 28.70 1.58 1.20
C LEU A 213 28.70 0.12 0.75
N LEU A 214 27.63 -0.60 1.06
CA LEU A 214 27.38 -1.97 0.59
C LEU A 214 25.95 -2.05 0.04
N GLN A 215 25.82 -2.54 -1.18
CA GLN A 215 24.52 -2.84 -1.79
C GLN A 215 24.49 -4.28 -2.29
N ILE A 216 23.41 -4.98 -1.96
CA ILE A 216 23.12 -6.34 -2.40
C ILE A 216 21.74 -6.32 -3.05
N THR A 217 21.68 -6.52 -4.37
CA THR A 217 20.42 -6.41 -5.12
C THR A 217 20.13 -7.62 -5.98
N ALA A 218 18.92 -8.16 -5.84
CA ALA A 218 18.34 -9.16 -6.71
C ALA A 218 17.54 -8.51 -7.86
N ASP A 219 17.33 -7.20 -7.79
CA ASP A 219 16.63 -6.41 -8.79
C ASP A 219 17.55 -6.08 -9.96
N ARG A 220 17.08 -6.30 -11.19
CA ARG A 220 17.82 -5.99 -12.41
C ARG A 220 17.92 -4.49 -12.68
N TYR A 221 16.94 -3.71 -12.24
CA TYR A 221 16.91 -2.26 -12.43
C TYR A 221 18.09 -1.56 -11.76
N LEU A 222 18.45 -2.00 -10.55
CA LEU A 222 19.53 -1.42 -9.76
C LEU A 222 20.90 -2.07 -10.01
N LYS A 223 21.03 -2.98 -10.97
CA LYS A 223 22.31 -3.66 -11.22
C LYS A 223 23.33 -2.67 -11.77
N GLU A 224 24.36 -2.39 -10.98
CA GLU A 224 25.56 -1.69 -11.43
C GLU A 224 26.62 -2.66 -12.00
N ARG A 225 27.68 -2.08 -12.59
CA ARG A 225 28.89 -2.84 -12.92
C ARG A 225 29.40 -3.53 -11.66
N LYS A 226 29.65 -4.84 -11.79
CA LYS A 226 30.02 -5.75 -10.69
C LYS A 226 31.16 -5.16 -9.86
N SER A 227 31.01 -5.20 -8.53
CA SER A 227 32.15 -5.08 -7.63
C SER A 227 33.15 -6.20 -7.93
N ASP A 228 34.43 -5.91 -7.69
CA ASP A 228 35.51 -6.91 -7.71
C ASP A 228 35.34 -7.98 -6.62
N TYR A 229 34.58 -7.69 -5.56
CA TYR A 229 34.27 -8.67 -4.54
C TYR A 229 33.13 -9.60 -4.97
N LEU A 230 33.40 -10.91 -4.95
CA LEU A 230 32.44 -11.96 -5.29
C LEU A 230 32.43 -13.04 -4.20
N PRO A 231 31.30 -13.24 -3.50
CA PRO A 231 31.17 -14.34 -2.55
C PRO A 231 31.40 -15.71 -3.21
N ALA A 232 31.92 -16.67 -2.44
CA ALA A 232 32.22 -18.02 -2.94
C ALA A 232 30.96 -18.74 -3.48
N SER A 233 29.80 -18.49 -2.87
CA SER A 233 28.53 -19.10 -3.28
C SER A 233 28.17 -18.77 -4.73
N LEU A 234 28.11 -19.80 -5.58
CA LEU A 234 27.68 -19.65 -6.97
C LEU A 234 26.18 -19.28 -7.05
N ALA A 235 25.36 -19.83 -6.16
CA ALA A 235 23.93 -19.51 -6.10
C ALA A 235 23.71 -18.02 -5.82
N PHE A 236 24.46 -17.47 -4.86
CA PHE A 236 24.43 -16.03 -4.55
C PHE A 236 24.77 -15.19 -5.77
N ARG A 237 25.89 -15.49 -6.44
CA ARG A 237 26.36 -14.73 -7.62
C ARG A 237 25.41 -14.79 -8.81
N LYS A 238 24.57 -15.83 -8.92
CA LYS A 238 23.51 -15.92 -9.93
C LYS A 238 22.29 -15.09 -9.57
N ARG A 239 21.93 -15.05 -8.29
CA ARG A 239 20.72 -14.41 -7.79
C ARG A 239 20.89 -12.90 -7.56
N PHE A 240 22.01 -12.52 -6.97
CA PHE A 240 22.30 -11.16 -6.51
C PHE A 240 23.46 -10.53 -7.28
N SER A 241 23.43 -9.21 -7.33
CA SER A 241 24.55 -8.35 -7.70
C SER A 241 24.99 -7.58 -6.48
N LEU A 242 26.31 -7.38 -6.37
CA LEU A 242 26.92 -6.74 -5.22
C LEU A 242 27.74 -5.54 -5.66
N TYR A 243 27.55 -4.44 -4.96
CA TYR A 243 28.35 -3.25 -5.05
C TYR A 243 28.89 -2.92 -3.66
N THR A 244 30.18 -2.61 -3.55
CA THR A 244 30.79 -2.19 -2.28
C THR A 244 31.96 -1.25 -2.58
N SER A 245 32.17 -0.26 -1.72
CA SER A 245 33.41 0.54 -1.74
C SER A 245 34.59 -0.22 -1.11
N GLU A 246 34.33 -1.20 -0.24
CA GLU A 246 35.35 -1.96 0.47
C GLU A 246 35.07 -3.48 0.46
N GLN A 247 36.01 -4.25 -0.09
CA GLN A 247 35.85 -5.71 -0.24
C GLN A 247 35.91 -6.46 1.10
N HIS A 248 36.83 -6.05 1.99
CA HIS A 248 36.97 -6.66 3.32
C HIS A 248 35.71 -6.47 4.16
N PHE A 249 35.05 -5.31 4.05
CA PHE A 249 33.77 -5.06 4.70
C PHE A 249 32.68 -5.99 4.17
N ALA A 250 32.53 -6.12 2.86
CA ALA A 250 31.57 -7.04 2.27
C ALA A 250 31.82 -8.50 2.71
N ALA A 251 33.08 -8.92 2.81
CA ALA A 251 33.43 -10.26 3.30
C ALA A 251 33.07 -10.50 4.77
N LYS A 252 33.19 -9.48 5.63
CA LYS A 252 32.78 -9.55 7.04
C LYS A 252 31.27 -9.73 7.17
N ILE A 253 30.48 -9.05 6.33
CA ILE A 253 29.01 -9.14 6.38
C ILE A 253 28.50 -10.43 5.73
N LEU A 254 29.07 -10.82 4.59
CA LEU A 254 28.61 -11.96 3.79
C LEU A 254 29.22 -13.30 4.23
N ILE A 255 29.14 -13.56 5.53
CA ILE A 255 29.42 -14.88 6.09
C ILE A 255 28.41 -15.91 5.54
N PRO A 256 28.75 -17.23 5.54
CA PRO A 256 27.90 -18.27 4.97
C PRO A 256 26.44 -18.23 5.46
N THR A 257 26.22 -17.99 6.76
CA THR A 257 24.87 -17.90 7.34
C THR A 257 24.04 -16.77 6.73
N ILE A 258 24.63 -15.59 6.52
CA ILE A 258 23.94 -14.45 5.89
C ILE A 258 23.66 -14.76 4.42
N VAL A 259 24.62 -15.36 3.71
CA VAL A 259 24.45 -15.73 2.30
C VAL A 259 23.28 -16.69 2.11
N GLU A 260 23.17 -17.73 2.95
CA GLU A 260 22.04 -18.67 2.91
C GLU A 260 20.71 -17.96 3.22
N GLN A 261 20.67 -17.10 4.25
CA GLN A 261 19.47 -16.33 4.56
C GLN A 261 19.04 -15.42 3.41
N LEU A 262 19.98 -14.73 2.77
CA LEU A 262 19.68 -13.89 1.61
C LEU A 262 19.08 -14.71 0.46
N LEU A 263 19.62 -15.91 0.20
CA LEU A 263 19.09 -16.80 -0.82
C LEU A 263 17.65 -17.22 -0.50
N THR A 264 17.40 -17.74 0.70
CA THR A 264 16.05 -18.15 1.14
C THR A 264 15.06 -16.98 1.09
N GLN A 265 15.42 -15.82 1.65
CA GLN A 265 14.53 -14.66 1.69
C GLN A 265 14.24 -14.10 0.30
N SER A 266 15.18 -14.22 -0.65
CA SER A 266 14.98 -13.77 -2.02
C SER A 266 13.94 -14.58 -2.80
N GLU A 267 13.62 -15.80 -2.37
CA GLU A 267 12.55 -16.59 -2.99
C GLU A 267 11.18 -16.03 -2.61
N GLU A 268 11.07 -15.47 -1.41
CA GLU A 268 9.83 -14.96 -0.85
C GLU A 268 9.59 -13.47 -1.20
N PHE A 269 10.63 -12.66 -1.06
CA PHE A 269 10.66 -11.22 -1.31
C PHE A 269 11.34 -10.95 -2.66
N LYS A 270 10.52 -10.67 -3.68
CA LYS A 270 10.97 -10.48 -5.07
C LYS A 270 11.70 -9.16 -5.22
N ASN A 271 12.68 -9.18 -6.13
CA ASN A 271 13.53 -8.03 -6.45
C ASN A 271 14.06 -7.34 -5.19
N MET A 272 14.46 -8.15 -4.20
CA MET A 272 15.00 -7.66 -2.94
C MET A 272 16.24 -6.79 -3.20
N ASN A 273 16.30 -5.64 -2.55
CA ASN A 273 17.44 -4.74 -2.52
C ASN A 273 17.78 -4.45 -1.05
N ILE A 274 19.05 -4.58 -0.70
CA ILE A 274 19.59 -4.25 0.61
C ILE A 274 20.68 -3.23 0.39
N GLU A 275 20.55 -2.10 1.06
CA GLU A 275 21.55 -1.03 1.05
C GLU A 275 21.97 -0.75 2.48
N LEU A 276 23.28 -0.72 2.67
CA LEU A 276 23.91 -0.44 3.93
C LEU A 276 24.88 0.72 3.75
N ASN A 277 24.65 1.73 4.57
CA ASN A 277 25.54 2.86 4.83
C ASN A 277 25.48 3.10 6.35
N GLN A 278 25.42 4.35 6.81
CA GLN A 278 25.11 4.70 8.21
C GLN A 278 23.70 4.25 8.67
N GLN A 279 22.92 3.66 7.75
CA GLN A 279 21.59 3.11 7.94
C GLN A 279 21.48 1.80 7.15
N LEU A 280 20.55 0.94 7.57
CA LEU A 280 20.20 -0.29 6.86
C LEU A 280 18.83 -0.10 6.18
N LEU A 281 18.79 -0.29 4.87
CA LEU A 281 17.58 -0.32 4.07
C LEU A 281 17.38 -1.72 3.47
N ILE A 282 16.15 -2.24 3.54
CA ILE A 282 15.73 -3.47 2.86
C ILE A 282 14.43 -3.18 2.12
N ALA A 283 14.35 -3.47 0.82
CA ALA A 283 13.18 -3.21 -0.02
C ALA A 283 12.89 -4.31 -1.04
N PHE A 284 11.63 -4.46 -1.45
CA PHE A 284 11.12 -5.46 -2.43
C PHE A 284 9.81 -4.97 -3.08
N ASP A 285 9.31 -5.64 -4.12
CA ASP A 285 8.15 -5.16 -4.91
C ASP A 285 6.83 -5.92 -4.74
N ASN A 286 6.84 -7.08 -4.06
CA ASN A 286 5.70 -8.01 -4.12
C ASN A 286 5.00 -8.29 -2.79
N ARG A 287 5.44 -7.70 -1.68
CA ARG A 287 4.87 -7.98 -0.36
C ARG A 287 4.75 -6.70 0.44
N ASP A 288 3.57 -6.47 0.98
CA ASP A 288 3.42 -5.50 2.06
C ASP A 288 3.83 -6.18 3.37
N LEU A 289 4.69 -5.53 4.15
CA LEU A 289 5.10 -6.03 5.46
C LEU A 289 4.01 -5.83 6.52
N ILE A 290 3.17 -4.82 6.33
CA ILE A 290 2.16 -4.37 7.27
C ILE A 290 0.80 -4.90 6.81
N HIS A 291 0.72 -6.22 6.69
CA HIS A 291 -0.47 -6.89 6.20
C HIS A 291 -0.77 -8.15 7.00
N ALA A 292 -2.05 -8.29 7.36
CA ALA A 292 -2.64 -9.51 7.89
C ALA A 292 -4.00 -9.74 7.22
N GLN A 293 -4.42 -10.99 7.12
CA GLN A 293 -5.70 -11.33 6.53
C GLN A 293 -6.84 -11.01 7.50
N GLN A 294 -7.79 -10.19 7.04
CA GLN A 294 -9.06 -9.96 7.72
C GLN A 294 -10.06 -11.07 7.35
N ASN A 295 -10.67 -11.70 8.35
CA ASN A 295 -11.60 -12.81 8.15
C ASN A 295 -13.07 -12.36 8.17
N TYR A 296 -13.42 -11.38 8.99
CA TYR A 296 -14.77 -10.87 9.16
C TYR A 296 -14.84 -9.37 8.89
N ASP A 297 -16.03 -8.88 8.53
CA ASP A 297 -16.30 -7.48 8.28
C ASP A 297 -17.50 -6.99 9.11
N LEU A 298 -17.87 -5.72 8.95
CA LEU A 298 -19.01 -5.14 9.66
C LEU A 298 -20.36 -5.82 9.33
N GLN A 299 -20.45 -6.68 8.31
CA GLN A 299 -21.67 -7.46 8.06
C GLN A 299 -21.81 -8.62 9.07
N HIS A 300 -20.69 -9.09 9.62
CA HIS A 300 -20.59 -10.12 10.65
C HIS A 300 -20.07 -9.51 11.95
N LEU A 301 -20.75 -8.47 12.44
CA LEU A 301 -20.25 -7.57 13.48
C LEU A 301 -19.74 -8.26 14.75
N ASP A 302 -20.44 -9.29 15.26
CA ASP A 302 -19.99 -10.02 16.46
C ASP A 302 -18.67 -10.74 16.23
N ALA A 303 -18.53 -11.43 15.09
CA ALA A 303 -17.31 -12.12 14.72
C ALA A 303 -16.17 -11.13 14.43
N PHE A 304 -16.47 -9.98 13.82
CA PHE A 304 -15.50 -8.92 13.59
C PHE A 304 -15.02 -8.28 14.90
N ILE A 305 -15.91 -8.02 15.86
CA ILE A 305 -15.51 -7.50 17.18
C ILE A 305 -14.64 -8.52 17.93
N ALA A 306 -15.01 -9.80 17.90
CA ALA A 306 -14.17 -10.86 18.48
C ALA A 306 -12.81 -10.93 17.78
N GLU A 307 -12.78 -10.74 16.45
CA GLU A 307 -11.55 -10.71 15.65
C GLU A 307 -10.59 -9.59 16.08
N LEU A 308 -11.11 -8.40 16.38
CA LEU A 308 -10.33 -7.24 16.85
C LEU A 308 -9.84 -7.36 18.31
N GLN A 309 -10.34 -8.33 19.07
CA GLN A 309 -9.87 -8.59 20.43
C GLN A 309 -8.65 -9.53 20.46
N GLU A 310 -8.42 -10.24 19.36
CA GLU A 310 -7.27 -11.13 19.21
C GLU A 310 -6.05 -10.33 18.79
N LYS A 311 -4.96 -10.43 19.56
CA LYS A 311 -3.69 -9.80 19.17
C LYS A 311 -3.13 -10.45 17.91
N ARG A 312 -2.89 -9.65 16.88
CA ARG A 312 -2.37 -10.10 15.58
C ARG A 312 -0.91 -9.76 15.38
N GLU A 313 -0.21 -10.73 14.82
CA GLU A 313 1.18 -10.59 14.41
C GLU A 313 1.26 -10.20 12.93
N LEU A 314 2.44 -9.70 12.52
CA LEU A 314 2.75 -9.37 11.13
C LEU A 314 3.65 -10.47 10.53
N PRO A 315 3.08 -11.45 9.80
CA PRO A 315 3.83 -12.64 9.39
C PRO A 315 5.01 -12.30 8.48
N GLN A 316 4.82 -11.35 7.55
CA GLN A 316 5.88 -10.95 6.62
C GLN A 316 7.01 -10.22 7.34
N LEU A 317 6.68 -9.37 8.32
CA LEU A 317 7.67 -8.68 9.15
C LEU A 317 8.48 -9.69 9.99
N GLN A 318 7.81 -10.67 10.58
CA GLN A 318 8.48 -11.74 11.34
C GLN A 318 9.42 -12.57 10.46
N LYS A 319 9.04 -12.86 9.21
CA LYS A 319 9.87 -13.63 8.29
C LYS A 319 11.17 -12.92 7.89
N ILE A 320 11.14 -11.61 7.68
CA ILE A 320 12.35 -10.83 7.33
C ILE A 320 13.22 -10.48 8.55
N THR A 321 12.63 -10.48 9.75
CA THR A 321 13.28 -10.08 11.00
C THR A 321 14.58 -10.84 11.31
N PRO A 322 14.69 -12.18 11.15
CA PRO A 322 15.94 -12.90 11.36
C PRO A 322 17.12 -12.41 10.50
N LEU A 323 16.86 -12.05 9.24
CA LEU A 323 17.89 -11.50 8.36
C LEU A 323 18.37 -10.14 8.89
N ILE A 324 17.44 -9.27 9.28
CA ILE A 324 17.75 -7.95 9.86
C ILE A 324 18.59 -8.11 11.12
N LYS A 325 18.18 -8.99 12.04
CA LYS A 325 18.92 -9.28 13.28
C LYS A 325 20.36 -9.68 12.99
N ASN A 326 20.55 -10.63 12.08
CA ASN A 326 21.87 -11.15 11.79
C ASN A 326 22.76 -10.11 11.08
N LEU A 327 22.21 -9.33 10.14
CA LEU A 327 22.93 -8.22 9.52
C LEU A 327 23.39 -7.20 10.56
N LEU A 328 22.49 -6.77 11.44
CA LEU A 328 22.82 -5.81 12.51
C LEU A 328 23.83 -6.37 13.51
N PHE A 329 23.78 -7.67 13.81
CA PHE A 329 24.76 -8.32 14.67
C PHE A 329 26.18 -8.31 14.07
N GLN A 330 26.33 -8.49 12.75
CA GLN A 330 27.64 -8.40 12.07
C GLN A 330 28.21 -6.98 12.02
N LEU A 331 27.36 -5.98 12.21
CA LEU A 331 27.71 -4.55 12.15
C LEU A 331 28.04 -3.95 13.51
N LYS A 332 27.76 -4.68 14.59
CA LYS A 332 28.22 -4.37 15.94
C LYS A 332 29.62 -4.96 16.14
#